data_AF-A0A357C5R6-F1
#
_entry.id   AF-A0A357C5R6-F1
#
_cell.length_a   1.000
_cell.length_b   1.000
_cell.length_c   1.000
_cell.angle_alpha   90.00
_cell.angle_beta   90.00
_cell.angle_gamma   90.00
#
_symmetry.space_group_name_H-M   'P 1'
#
loop_
_entity.id
_entity.type
_entity.pdbx_description
1 polymer ?
#
loop_
_entity_poly.entity_id
_entity_poly.type
_entity_poly.pdbx_seq_one_letter_code
_entity_poly.pdbx_strand_id
1 'polypeptide(L)' 'MSKYYVYILASKKNGTLYIGVTSDLVKRIYEHKNNLV' A
#
# COMPACT_ATOMS: atom_id res chain seq x y z
N MET A 1 -20.27 -2.86 -8.02
CA MET A 1 -19.72 -3.19 -6.70
C MET A 1 -18.27 -2.75 -6.66
N SER A 2 -17.88 -1.86 -5.75
CA SER A 2 -16.48 -1.42 -5.63
C SER A 2 -15.67 -2.50 -4.91
N LYS A 3 -14.52 -2.89 -5.48
CA LYS A 3 -13.59 -3.83 -4.84
C LYS A 3 -12.66 -3.06 -3.91
N TYR A 4 -12.40 -3.62 -2.74
CA TYR A 4 -11.43 -3.10 -1.78
C TYR A 4 -10.45 -4.20 -1.40
N TYR A 5 -9.23 -3.79 -1.06
CA TYR A 5 -8.11 -4.66 -0.74
C TYR A 5 -7.53 -4.24 0.60
N VAL A 6 -7.30 -5.22 1.47
CA VAL A 6 -6.41 -5.09 2.63
C VAL A 6 -5.03 -5.55 2.19
N TYR A 7 -3.98 -4.78 2.48
CA TYR A 7 -2.62 -5.09 2.04
C TYR A 7 -1.61 -4.91 3.16
N ILE A 8 -0.45 -5.56 3.00
CA ILE A 8 0.73 -5.43 3.84
C ILE A 8 1.90 -4.98 2.96
N LEU A 9 2.56 -3.88 3.32
CA LEU A 9 3.74 -3.35 2.63
C LEU A 9 4.98 -3.42 3.51
N ALA A 10 6.12 -3.71 2.89
CA ALA A 10 7.44 -3.68 3.51
C ALA A 10 8.40 -2.93 2.59
N SER A 11 9.19 -2.00 3.13
CA SER A 11 10.22 -1.25 2.37
C SER A 11 11.52 -2.05 2.20
N LYS A 12 11.76 -3.05 3.05
CA LYS A 12 12.92 -3.94 3.01
C LYS A 12 12.61 -5.27 3.70
N LYS A 13 13.42 -6.30 3.43
CA LYS A 13 13.35 -7.59 4.12
C LYS A 13 13.51 -7.38 5.64
N ASN A 14 12.60 -7.97 6.43
CA ASN A 14 12.53 -7.84 7.89
C ASN A 14 12.44 -6.38 8.39
N GLY A 15 11.91 -5.45 7.57
CA GLY A 15 11.65 -4.07 7.97
C GLY A 15 10.27 -3.87 8.59
N THR A 16 9.91 -2.60 8.83
CA THR A 16 8.57 -2.23 9.30
C THR A 16 7.51 -2.65 8.29
N LEU A 17 6.45 -3.28 8.80
CA LEU A 17 5.27 -3.63 8.02
C LEU A 17 4.20 -2.55 8.16
N TYR A 18 3.63 -2.15 7.04
CA TYR A 18 2.52 -1.21 6.96
C TYR A 18 1.28 -1.96 6.51
N ILE A 19 0.18 -1.80 7.25
CA ILE A 19 -1.11 -2.41 6.91
C ILE A 19 -2.05 -1.30 6.46
N GLY A 20 -2.76 -1.51 5.35
CA GLY A 20 -3.67 -0.49 4.83
C GLY A 20 -4.80 -1.07 3.99
N VAL A 21 -5.73 -0.18 3.63
CA VAL A 21 -6.87 -0.48 2.77
C VAL A 21 -6.88 0.46 1.56
N THR A 22 -7.23 -0.06 0.39
CA THR A 22 -7.42 0.74 -0.84
C THR A 22 -8.41 0.07 -1.79
N SER A 23 -9.09 0.83 -2.64
CA SER A 23 -9.82 0.30 -3.80
C SER A 23 -8.93 0.14 -5.04
N ASP A 24 -7.73 0.75 -5.04
CA ASP A 24 -6.75 0.71 -6.12
C ASP A 24 -5.34 0.50 -5.55
N LEU A 25 -4.79 -0.69 -5.78
CA LEU A 25 -3.44 -1.06 -5.33
C LEU A 25 -2.35 -0.33 -6.13
N VAL A 26 -2.52 -0.17 -7.44
CA VAL A 26 -1.49 0.42 -8.31
C VAL A 26 -1.26 1.87 -7.91
N LYS A 27 -2.35 2.63 -7.75
CA LYS A 27 -2.29 4.02 -7.27
C LYS A 27 -1.64 4.11 -5.88
N ARG A 28 -2.04 3.24 -4.94
CA ARG A 28 -1.51 3.26 -3.57
C ARG A 28 0.01 2.99 -3.51
N ILE A 29 0.51 2.07 -4.34
CA ILE A 29 1.96 1.81 -4.42
C ILE A 29 2.70 3.03 -4.99
N TYR A 30 2.13 3.70 -6.00
CA TYR A 30 2.71 4.92 -6.54
C TYR A 30 2.79 6.03 -5.48
N GLU A 31 1.72 6.26 -4.71
CA GLU A 31 1.69 7.27 -3.64
C GLU A 31 2.80 7.03 -2.61
N HIS A 32 2.95 5.80 -2.10
CA HIS A 32 4.00 5.45 -1.15
C HIS A 32 5.42 5.59 -1.72
N LYS A 33 5.64 5.24 -3.00
CA LYS A 33 6.96 5.37 -3.63
C LYS A 33 7.38 6.82 -3.87
N ASN A 34 6.42 7.72 -4.01
CA ASN A 34 6.65 9.15 -4.28
C ASN A 34 6.43 10.04 -3.05
N ASN A 35 6.29 9.46 -1.85
CA ASN A 35 6.04 10.17 -0.59
C ASN A 35 4.85 11.15 -0.67
N LEU A 36 3.77 10.72 -1.32
CA LEU A 36 2.55 11.51 -1.45
C LEU A 36 1.54 11.25 -0.31
N VAL A 37 1.93 10.38 0.62
CA VAL A 37 1.20 9.94 1.83
C VAL A 37 2.18 9.59 2.93
#